data_AF-A0A8I6S5A6-F1
#
_entry.id   AF-A0A8I6S5A6-F1
#
_cell.length_a   1.000
_cell.length_b   1.000
_cell.length_c   1.000
_cell.angle_alpha   90.00
_cell.angle_beta   90.00
_cell.angle_gamma   90.00
#
_symmetry.space_group_name_H-M   'P 1'
#
loop_
_entity.id
_entity.type
_entity.pdbx_description
1 polymer ?
#
loop_
_entity_poly.entity_id
_entity_poly.type
_entity_poly.pdbx_seq_one_letter_code
_entity_poly.pdbx_strand_id
1 'polypeptide(L)'
;MSATRLLHITNSVLRTEAIRNISAMPVMFAKATDPIQQLFLDKLRDYQRRSSGGKLVDPTPEIEKEWKQEMTKLAKQYGGSEGVDMTKFPDFKFKDVKLDPVSME
;
A
#
# COMPACT_ATOMS: atom_id res chain seq x y z
N MET A 1 1.32 -20.16 56.26
CA MET A 1 0.42 -18.98 56.11
C MET A 1 0.70 -18.11 54.87
N SER A 2 1.77 -18.35 54.09
CA SER A 2 2.10 -17.53 52.90
C SER A 2 1.28 -17.90 51.64
N ALA A 3 1.11 -19.21 51.37
CA ALA A 3 0.42 -19.69 50.16
C ALA A 3 -1.05 -19.26 50.07
N THR A 4 -1.77 -19.23 51.19
CA THR A 4 -3.17 -18.80 51.24
C THR A 4 -3.30 -17.32 50.84
N ARG A 5 -2.43 -16.43 51.32
CA ARG A 5 -2.48 -15.01 50.94
C ARG A 5 -2.17 -14.80 49.46
N LEU A 6 -1.18 -15.51 48.93
CA LEU A 6 -0.85 -15.47 47.51
C LEU A 6 -2.05 -15.87 46.64
N LEU A 7 -2.75 -16.96 46.98
CA LEU A 7 -3.95 -17.39 46.26
C LEU A 7 -5.09 -16.36 46.29
N HIS A 8 -5.27 -15.66 47.42
CA HIS A 8 -6.29 -14.61 47.53
C HIS A 8 -5.93 -13.40 46.68
N ILE A 9 -4.65 -13.01 46.67
CA ILE A 9 -4.17 -11.89 45.85
C ILE A 9 -4.32 -12.23 44.37
N THR A 10 -3.86 -13.41 43.93
CA THR A 10 -4.00 -13.82 42.52
C THR A 10 -5.46 -13.89 42.08
N ASN A 11 -6.35 -14.43 42.91
CA ASN A 11 -7.79 -14.47 42.60
C ASN A 11 -8.41 -13.08 42.53
N SER A 12 -7.99 -12.14 43.40
CA SER A 12 -8.48 -10.75 43.38
C SER A 12 -8.04 -10.03 42.11
N VAL A 13 -6.77 -10.16 41.72
CA VAL A 13 -6.22 -9.55 40.49
C VAL A 13 -6.89 -10.16 39.25
N LEU A 14 -6.97 -11.49 39.16
CA LEU A 14 -7.64 -12.16 38.03
C LEU A 14 -9.11 -11.73 37.90
N ARG A 15 -9.82 -11.60 39.02
CA ARG A 15 -11.21 -11.13 39.03
C ARG A 15 -11.32 -9.67 38.57
N THR A 16 -10.44 -8.79 39.03
CA THR A 16 -10.43 -7.38 38.61
C THR A 16 -10.14 -7.24 37.12
N GLU A 17 -9.14 -7.96 36.61
CA GLU A 17 -8.80 -7.93 35.19
C GLU A 17 -9.90 -8.57 34.32
N ALA A 18 -10.53 -9.65 34.78
CA ALA A 18 -11.67 -10.24 34.07
C ALA A 18 -12.86 -9.27 33.99
N ILE A 19 -13.22 -8.59 35.08
CA ILE A 19 -14.34 -7.62 35.08
C ILE A 19 -14.04 -6.42 34.19
N ARG A 20 -12.80 -5.89 34.20
CA ARG A 20 -12.41 -4.78 33.33
C ARG A 20 -12.47 -5.14 31.85
N ASN A 21 -12.11 -6.37 31.51
CA ASN A 21 -12.06 -6.83 30.12
C ASN A 21 -13.41 -7.39 29.62
N ILE A 22 -14.35 -7.74 30.50
CA ILE A 22 -15.69 -8.26 30.14
C ILE A 22 -16.46 -7.29 29.24
N SER A 23 -16.34 -5.97 29.42
CA SER A 23 -17.04 -5.01 28.56
C SER A 23 -16.45 -4.89 27.16
N ALA A 24 -15.16 -5.23 26.98
CA ALA A 24 -14.50 -5.23 25.68
C ALA A 24 -14.73 -6.54 24.89
N MET A 25 -15.03 -7.65 25.59
CA MET A 25 -15.24 -8.95 24.95
C MET A 25 -16.39 -8.95 23.91
N PRO A 26 -17.56 -8.35 24.15
CA PRO A 26 -18.65 -8.31 23.17
C PRO A 26 -18.25 -7.63 21.86
N VAL A 27 -17.42 -6.59 21.89
CA VAL A 27 -16.98 -5.89 20.67
C VAL A 27 -15.95 -6.73 19.91
N MET A 28 -15.03 -7.38 20.62
CA MET A 28 -14.01 -8.26 20.02
C MET A 28 -14.61 -9.54 19.43
N PHE A 29 -15.70 -10.04 20.02
CA PHE A 29 -16.43 -11.22 19.56
C PHE A 29 -17.73 -10.88 18.82
N ALA A 30 -17.99 -9.60 18.55
CA ALA A 30 -19.14 -9.18 17.76
C ALA A 30 -18.97 -9.68 16.34
N LYS A 31 -19.61 -10.79 16.02
CA LYS A 31 -19.83 -11.19 14.64
C LYS A 31 -20.76 -10.15 14.02
N ALA A 32 -20.43 -9.68 12.81
CA ALA A 32 -21.32 -8.84 12.02
C ALA A 32 -22.71 -9.48 11.99
N THR A 33 -23.66 -8.87 12.68
CA THR A 33 -24.99 -9.46 12.92
C THR A 33 -25.89 -9.24 11.70
N ASP A 34 -25.63 -8.16 10.96
CA ASP A 34 -26.29 -7.85 9.70
C ASP A 34 -25.58 -8.55 8.52
N PRO A 35 -26.31 -9.31 7.69
CA PRO A 35 -25.80 -9.87 6.44
C PRO A 35 -25.05 -8.88 5.54
N ILE A 36 -25.43 -7.59 5.53
CA ILE A 36 -24.75 -6.57 4.72
C ILE A 36 -23.35 -6.28 5.27
N GLN A 37 -23.22 -6.17 6.60
CA GLN A 37 -21.92 -5.96 7.25
C GLN A 37 -21.01 -7.17 7.04
N GLN A 38 -21.56 -8.38 7.08
CA GLN A 38 -20.80 -9.59 6.77
C GLN A 38 -20.31 -9.58 5.31
N LEU A 39 -21.17 -9.23 4.35
CA LEU A 39 -20.79 -9.12 2.95
C LEU A 39 -19.68 -8.08 2.73
N PHE A 40 -19.76 -6.94 3.41
CA PHE A 40 -18.71 -5.93 3.36
C PHE A 40 -17.35 -6.48 3.84
N LEU A 41 -17.33 -7.16 4.99
CA LEU A 41 -16.11 -7.76 5.52
C LEU A 41 -15.55 -8.85 4.60
N ASP A 42 -16.43 -9.65 4.01
CA ASP A 42 -16.02 -10.72 3.08
C ASP A 42 -15.40 -10.12 1.82
N LYS A 43 -15.98 -9.05 1.26
CA LYS A 43 -15.39 -8.32 0.12
C LYS A 43 -14.08 -7.64 0.45
N LEU A 44 -13.96 -7.08 1.66
CA LEU A 44 -12.71 -6.47 2.12
C LEU A 44 -11.59 -7.52 2.20
N ARG A 45 -11.88 -8.69 2.79
CA ARG A 45 -10.93 -9.80 2.91
C ARG A 45 -10.56 -10.37 1.54
N ASP A 46 -11.53 -10.52 0.66
CA ASP A 46 -11.31 -10.97 -0.72
C ASP A 46 -10.38 -10.01 -1.46
N TYR A 47 -10.65 -8.70 -1.37
CA TYR A 47 -9.80 -7.67 -1.96
C TYR A 47 -8.39 -7.69 -1.38
N GLN A 48 -8.23 -7.75 -0.05
CA GLN A 48 -6.92 -7.79 0.62
C GLN A 48 -6.07 -8.97 0.14
N ARG A 49 -6.68 -10.13 -0.13
CA ARG A 49 -5.97 -11.30 -0.68
C ARG A 49 -5.52 -11.07 -2.12
N ARG A 50 -6.36 -10.43 -2.93
CA ARG A 50 -6.09 -10.17 -4.35
C ARG A 50 -5.12 -9.01 -4.59
N SER A 51 -5.07 -8.03 -3.68
CA SER A 51 -4.27 -6.80 -3.81
C SER A 51 -2.83 -6.90 -3.29
N SER A 52 -2.28 -8.11 -3.17
CA SER A 52 -0.93 -8.30 -2.61
C SER A 52 0.17 -7.71 -3.51
N GLY A 53 1.11 -6.98 -2.89
CA GLY A 53 2.37 -6.57 -3.53
C GLY A 53 2.31 -5.37 -4.47
N GLY A 54 1.26 -4.52 -4.39
CA GLY A 54 1.18 -3.26 -5.13
C GLY A 54 1.03 -3.42 -6.66
N LYS A 55 0.71 -4.63 -7.10
CA LYS A 55 0.43 -4.94 -8.51
C LYS A 55 -1.03 -4.65 -8.84
N LEU A 56 -1.33 -4.66 -10.13
CA LEU A 56 -2.71 -4.67 -10.60
C LEU A 56 -3.46 -5.83 -9.95
N VAL A 57 -4.69 -5.57 -9.50
CA VAL A 57 -5.55 -6.57 -8.89
C VAL A 57 -6.13 -7.44 -9.99
N ASP A 58 -5.97 -8.76 -9.88
CA ASP A 58 -6.43 -9.75 -10.87
C ASP A 58 -6.06 -9.41 -12.33
N PRO A 59 -4.77 -9.21 -12.66
CA PRO A 59 -4.39 -8.81 -14.01
C PRO A 59 -4.58 -9.98 -14.98
N THR A 60 -5.24 -9.72 -16.11
CA THR A 60 -5.21 -10.64 -17.25
C THR A 60 -3.91 -10.45 -18.03
N PRO A 61 -3.40 -11.48 -18.73
CA PRO A 61 -2.19 -11.36 -19.54
C PRO A 61 -2.27 -10.26 -20.62
N GLU A 62 -3.49 -9.97 -21.09
CA GLU A 62 -3.78 -8.89 -22.03
C GLU A 62 -3.55 -7.52 -21.40
N ILE A 63 -4.10 -7.28 -20.21
CA ILE A 63 -3.91 -6.02 -19.47
C ILE A 63 -2.43 -5.80 -19.14
N GLU A 64 -1.69 -6.84 -18.74
CA GLU A 64 -0.25 -6.69 -18.48
C GLU A 64 0.54 -6.33 -19.73
N LYS A 65 0.13 -6.85 -20.88
CA LYS A 65 0.75 -6.54 -22.17
C LYS A 65 0.45 -5.11 -22.58
N GLU A 66 -0.81 -4.68 -22.51
CA GLU A 66 -1.21 -3.30 -22.77
C GLU A 66 -0.48 -2.31 -21.86
N TRP A 67 -0.42 -2.62 -20.55
CA TRP A 67 0.31 -1.81 -19.57
C TRP A 67 1.78 -1.62 -19.95
N LYS A 68 2.48 -2.69 -20.34
CA LYS A 68 3.87 -2.61 -20.80
C LYS A 68 4.01 -1.81 -22.09
N GLN A 69 3.08 -1.97 -23.02
CA GLN A 69 3.08 -1.24 -24.29
C GLN A 69 2.89 0.27 -24.08
N GLU A 70 1.90 0.66 -23.26
CA GLU A 70 1.66 2.07 -22.92
C GLU A 70 2.84 2.67 -22.15
N MET A 71 3.41 1.94 -21.19
CA MET A 71 4.61 2.40 -20.48
C MET A 71 5.79 2.65 -21.42
N THR A 72 5.99 1.75 -22.40
CA THR A 72 7.05 1.89 -23.41
C THR A 72 6.79 3.09 -24.33
N LYS A 73 5.53 3.33 -24.70
CA LYS A 73 5.14 4.48 -25.54
C LYS A 73 5.38 5.80 -24.80
N LEU A 74 5.00 5.89 -23.53
CA LEU A 74 5.25 7.05 -22.67
C LEU A 74 6.74 7.31 -22.50
N ALA A 75 7.52 6.27 -22.21
CA ALA A 75 8.97 6.35 -22.07
C ALA A 75 9.63 6.95 -23.34
N LYS A 76 9.23 6.48 -24.53
CA LYS A 76 9.71 7.03 -25.81
C LYS A 76 9.30 8.49 -26.03
N GLN A 77 8.07 8.84 -25.69
CA GLN A 77 7.54 10.19 -25.91
C GLN A 77 8.22 11.24 -25.02
N TYR A 78 8.58 10.88 -23.80
CA TYR A 78 9.14 11.80 -22.80
C TYR A 78 10.65 11.65 -22.58
N GLY A 79 11.35 10.96 -23.49
CA GLY A 79 12.81 10.84 -23.47
C GLY A 79 13.38 9.88 -22.43
N GLY A 80 12.54 9.04 -21.82
CA GLY A 80 12.93 7.99 -20.87
C GLY A 80 13.33 6.68 -21.55
N SER A 81 14.17 6.73 -22.59
CA SER A 81 14.65 5.52 -23.27
C SER A 81 15.46 4.61 -22.34
N GLU A 82 15.68 3.35 -22.76
CA GLU A 82 16.44 2.35 -22.02
C GLU A 82 17.78 2.93 -21.49
N GLY A 83 17.92 2.98 -20.16
CA GLY A 83 19.12 3.47 -19.47
C GLY A 83 19.07 4.92 -18.98
N VAL A 84 18.04 5.72 -19.33
CA VAL A 84 17.85 7.06 -18.78
C VAL A 84 17.10 6.98 -17.46
N ASP A 85 17.76 7.40 -16.39
CA ASP A 85 17.14 7.49 -15.07
C ASP A 85 16.21 8.72 -15.01
N MET A 86 14.92 8.48 -15.20
CA MET A 86 13.88 9.52 -15.16
C MET A 86 13.71 10.18 -13.78
N THR A 87 14.35 9.67 -12.73
CA THR A 87 14.37 10.33 -11.42
C THR A 87 15.43 11.42 -11.32
N LYS A 88 16.39 11.44 -12.26
CA LYS A 88 17.46 12.43 -12.30
C LYS A 88 17.09 13.56 -13.25
N PHE A 89 17.44 14.77 -12.83
CA PHE A 89 17.29 15.95 -13.67
C PHE A 89 18.29 15.92 -14.84
N PRO A 90 17.93 16.41 -16.05
CA PRO A 90 18.82 16.38 -17.20
C PRO A 90 20.04 17.29 -17.05
N ASP A 91 21.18 16.85 -17.57
CA ASP A 91 22.37 17.70 -17.70
C ASP A 91 22.26 18.59 -18.94
N PHE A 92 22.23 19.91 -18.74
CA PHE A 92 22.20 20.86 -19.84
C PHE A 92 23.60 21.20 -20.31
N LYS A 93 23.91 20.88 -21.58
CA LYS A 93 25.13 21.34 -22.27
C LYS A 93 24.76 22.38 -23.32
N PHE A 94 25.06 23.63 -23.02
CA PHE A 94 24.89 24.72 -23.97
C PHE A 94 26.07 24.72 -24.94
N LYS A 95 25.80 24.65 -26.24
CA LYS A 95 26.81 24.84 -27.28
C LYS A 95 26.88 26.33 -27.60
N ASP A 96 28.09 26.86 -27.73
CA ASP A 96 28.28 28.23 -28.17
C ASP A 96 27.67 28.44 -29.56
N VAL A 97 26.82 29.44 -29.68
CA VAL A 97 26.18 29.82 -30.95
C VAL A 97 27.28 30.37 -31.85
N LYS A 98 27.59 29.67 -32.94
CA LYS A 98 28.42 30.22 -34.02
C LYS A 98 27.56 31.23 -34.77
N LEU A 99 27.86 32.51 -34.58
CA LEU A 99 27.25 33.59 -35.33
C LEU A 99 27.80 33.56 -36.75
N ASP A 100 26.95 33.29 -37.73
CA ASP A 100 27.32 33.50 -39.12
C ASP A 100 27.45 35.02 -39.36
N PRO A 101 28.56 35.47 -39.98
CA PRO A 101 28.75 36.88 -40.25
C PRO A 101 27.63 37.36 -41.17
N VAL A 102 26.87 38.35 -40.73
CA VAL A 102 25.88 39.06 -41.55
C VAL A 102 26.63 39.60 -42.77
N SER A 103 26.29 39.10 -43.96
CA SER A 103 26.80 39.60 -45.23
C SER A 103 26.48 41.09 -45.32
N MET A 104 27.49 41.94 -45.08
CA MET A 104 27.42 43.34 -45.47
C MET A 104 27.55 43.37 -46.99
N GLU A 105 26.55 43.96 -47.63
CA GLU A 105 26.45 44.19 -49.08
C GLU A 105 27.71 44.83 -49.69
#